data_AF-A0A369JTZ1-F1
#
_entry.id   AF-A0A369JTZ1-F1
#
_cell.length_a   1.000
_cell.length_b   1.000
_cell.length_c   1.000
_cell.angle_alpha   90.00
_cell.angle_beta   90.00
_cell.angle_gamma   90.00
#
_symmetry.space_group_name_H-M   'P 1'
#
loop_
_entity.id
_entity.type
_entity.pdbx_description
1 polymer ?
#
loop_
_entity_poly.entity_id
_entity_poly.type
_entity_poly.pdbx_seq_one_letter_code
_entity_poly.pdbx_strand_id
1 'polypeptide(L)'
;MILEVLLAIGAIFSVSSALSYVGALKKYNYHPGPRPLFSPFSILGALIPTTWWNPGLSWLWHQRRTAYFNHTYDVIAMVPKLTGVGLYYTASLDVMKQLLVAEVRMHIIKPPDFTASLLLWGDNIVSANNEMWKRHRRHVVPAFTAKTYSLVWAETIAAYNEMIPALGWDQGTEFQKS
;
A
#
# COMPACT_ATOMS: atom_id res chain seq x y z
N MET A 1 -42.71 1.89 13.92
CA MET A 1 -41.78 0.86 14.47
C MET A 1 -40.56 0.59 13.59
N ILE A 2 -40.62 -0.14 12.46
CA ILE A 2 -39.39 -0.46 11.67
C ILE A 2 -38.69 0.79 11.12
N LEU A 3 -39.44 1.74 10.56
CA LEU A 3 -38.87 2.99 10.02
C LEU A 3 -38.20 3.85 11.10
N GLU A 4 -38.82 3.95 12.29
CA GLU A 4 -38.28 4.72 13.42
C GLU A 4 -36.98 4.11 13.95
N VAL A 5 -36.90 2.78 14.01
CA VAL A 5 -35.68 2.07 14.40
C VAL A 5 -34.57 2.31 13.37
N LEU A 6 -34.87 2.25 12.07
CA LEU A 6 -33.88 2.55 11.02
C LEU A 6 -33.38 4.00 11.09
N LEU A 7 -34.28 4.96 11.33
CA LEU A 7 -33.91 6.36 11.50
C LEU A 7 -33.03 6.58 12.73
N ALA A 8 -33.36 5.96 13.86
CA ALA A 8 -32.57 6.05 15.08
C ALA A 8 -31.16 5.46 14.89
N ILE A 9 -31.05 4.28 14.25
CA ILE A 9 -29.76 3.66 13.93
C ILE A 9 -28.95 4.56 12.99
N GLY A 10 -29.58 5.11 11.95
CA GLY A 10 -28.92 6.03 11.01
C GLY A 10 -28.41 7.30 11.68
N ALA A 11 -29.18 7.88 12.61
CA ALA A 11 -28.77 9.05 13.38
C ALA A 11 -27.58 8.74 14.30
N ILE A 12 -27.65 7.63 15.05
CA ILE A 12 -26.55 7.18 15.92
C ILE A 12 -25.28 6.91 15.10
N PHE A 13 -25.42 6.22 13.96
CA PHE A 13 -24.31 5.93 13.06
C PHE A 13 -23.66 7.21 12.51
N SER A 14 -24.47 8.20 12.12
CA SER A 14 -24.00 9.48 11.58
C SER A 14 -23.24 10.29 12.63
N VAL A 15 -23.78 10.38 13.86
CA VAL A 15 -23.12 11.06 14.98
C VAL A 15 -21.81 10.36 15.35
N SER A 16 -21.84 9.03 15.48
CA SER A 16 -20.66 8.22 15.79
C SER A 16 -19.57 8.43 14.74
N SER A 17 -19.93 8.34 13.45
CA SER A 17 -19.01 8.54 12.33
C SER A 17 -18.43 9.96 12.30
N ALA A 18 -19.23 10.98 12.58
CA ALA A 18 -18.77 12.37 12.67
C ALA A 18 -17.78 12.56 13.82
N LEU A 19 -18.06 12.02 15.01
CA LEU A 19 -17.17 12.08 16.16
C LEU A 19 -15.86 11.33 15.90
N SER A 20 -15.92 10.13 15.31
CA SER A 20 -14.74 9.37 14.92
C SER A 20 -13.90 10.11 13.88
N TYR A 21 -14.53 10.75 12.89
CA TYR A 21 -13.82 11.54 11.88
C TYR A 21 -13.14 12.78 12.48
N VAL A 22 -13.81 13.52 13.36
CA VAL A 22 -13.20 14.66 14.06
C VAL A 22 -12.04 14.20 14.95
N GLY A 23 -12.20 13.07 15.64
CA GLY A 23 -11.12 12.45 16.41
C GLY A 23 -9.93 12.07 15.54
N ALA A 24 -10.19 11.51 14.35
CA ALA A 24 -9.16 11.19 13.38
C ALA A 24 -8.45 12.46 12.90
N LEU A 25 -9.18 13.51 12.49
CA LEU A 25 -8.56 14.77 12.06
C LEU A 25 -7.62 15.36 13.14
N LYS A 26 -8.04 15.33 14.41
CA LYS A 26 -7.19 15.73 15.54
C LYS A 26 -5.94 14.85 15.65
N LYS A 27 -6.09 13.53 15.53
CA LYS A 27 -4.97 12.56 15.58
C LYS A 27 -3.93 12.82 14.48
N TYR A 28 -4.36 13.24 13.29
CA TYR A 28 -3.47 13.58 12.17
C TYR A 28 -3.12 15.07 12.12
N ASN A 29 -3.28 15.81 13.23
CA ASN A 29 -2.95 17.24 13.35
C ASN A 29 -3.55 18.12 12.22
N TYR A 30 -4.72 17.75 11.70
CA TYR A 30 -5.37 18.41 10.57
C TYR A 30 -4.48 18.56 9.32
N HIS A 31 -3.47 17.69 9.17
CA HIS A 31 -2.50 17.78 8.09
C HIS A 31 -3.19 17.66 6.71
N PRO A 32 -2.79 18.45 5.70
CA PRO A 32 -3.46 18.48 4.40
C PRO A 32 -3.41 17.12 3.71
N GLY A 33 -4.45 16.80 2.97
CA GLY A 33 -4.55 15.54 2.26
C GLY A 33 -5.97 15.15 1.89
N PRO A 34 -6.12 14.12 1.04
CA PRO A 34 -7.42 13.63 0.61
C PRO A 34 -8.24 13.10 1.80
N ARG A 35 -9.56 13.33 1.76
CA ARG A 35 -10.52 12.90 2.79
C ARG A 35 -11.58 11.97 2.19
N PRO A 36 -11.20 10.75 1.76
CA PRO A 36 -12.11 9.84 1.08
C PRO A 36 -13.16 9.26 2.02
N LEU A 37 -14.17 8.56 1.49
CA LEU A 37 -15.12 7.83 2.34
C LEU A 37 -14.45 6.61 3.02
N PHE A 38 -13.68 5.86 2.24
CA PHE A 38 -13.02 4.64 2.69
C PHE A 38 -11.50 4.76 2.55
N SER A 39 -10.77 4.15 3.48
CA SER A 39 -9.32 3.99 3.34
C SER A 39 -9.03 3.00 2.20
N PRO A 40 -8.04 3.26 1.33
CA PRO A 40 -7.64 2.34 0.26
C PRO A 40 -7.31 0.92 0.75
N PHE A 41 -6.82 0.82 1.99
CA PHE A 41 -6.42 -0.44 2.62
C PHE A 41 -7.51 -1.05 3.53
N SER A 42 -8.70 -0.47 3.54
CA SER A 42 -9.88 -1.13 4.12
C SER A 42 -10.51 -2.09 3.11
N ILE A 43 -11.20 -3.13 3.58
CA ILE A 43 -11.87 -4.11 2.70
C ILE A 43 -12.78 -3.40 1.69
N LEU A 44 -13.61 -2.45 2.14
CA LEU A 44 -14.51 -1.70 1.27
C LEU A 44 -13.76 -0.81 0.28
N GLY A 45 -12.75 -0.07 0.74
CA GLY A 45 -11.96 0.80 -0.13
C GLY A 45 -11.16 0.02 -1.18
N ALA A 46 -10.70 -1.18 -0.84
CA ALA A 46 -9.94 -2.06 -1.72
C ALA A 46 -10.80 -2.74 -2.80
N LEU A 47 -12.04 -3.13 -2.45
CA LEU A 47 -12.96 -3.78 -3.39
C LEU A 47 -13.61 -2.80 -4.38
N ILE A 48 -13.83 -1.56 -3.95
CA ILE A 48 -14.45 -0.53 -4.79
C ILE A 48 -13.39 0.04 -5.75
N PRO A 49 -13.69 0.21 -7.04
CA PRO A 49 -12.74 0.77 -7.99
C PRO A 49 -12.33 2.20 -7.63
N THR A 50 -11.17 2.61 -8.17
CA THR A 50 -10.66 3.98 -8.02
C THR A 50 -11.56 4.97 -8.73
N THR A 51 -12.18 5.86 -7.95
CA THR A 51 -13.07 6.93 -8.37
C THR A 51 -12.67 8.23 -7.69
N TRP A 52 -13.37 9.32 -7.98
CA TRP A 52 -13.08 10.62 -7.37
C TRP A 52 -13.34 10.67 -5.86
N TRP A 53 -14.22 9.81 -5.32
CA TRP A 53 -14.59 9.76 -3.90
C TRP A 53 -14.02 8.55 -3.15
N ASN A 54 -13.69 7.47 -3.86
CA ASN A 54 -12.96 6.32 -3.34
C ASN A 54 -11.61 6.19 -4.06
N PRO A 55 -10.48 6.44 -3.39
CA PRO A 55 -9.18 6.32 -4.03
C PRO A 55 -8.92 4.88 -4.48
N GLY A 56 -9.28 3.87 -3.69
CA GLY A 56 -8.98 2.48 -4.01
C GLY A 56 -7.47 2.19 -4.12
N LEU A 57 -7.12 0.94 -4.45
CA LEU A 57 -5.73 0.47 -4.44
C LEU A 57 -4.85 1.11 -5.53
N SER A 58 -5.42 1.47 -6.69
CA SER A 58 -4.64 2.05 -7.79
C SER A 58 -4.50 3.57 -7.71
N TRP A 59 -5.05 4.24 -6.70
CA TRP A 59 -4.94 5.70 -6.54
C TRP A 59 -3.49 6.19 -6.55
N LEU A 60 -2.61 5.51 -5.81
CA LEU A 60 -1.19 5.86 -5.75
C LEU A 60 -0.54 5.82 -7.14
N TRP A 61 -0.96 4.88 -7.99
CA TRP A 61 -0.45 4.76 -9.34
C TRP A 61 -0.98 5.87 -10.26
N HIS A 62 -2.29 6.10 -10.24
CA HIS A 62 -2.95 7.11 -11.07
C HIS A 62 -2.52 8.53 -10.70
N GLN A 63 -2.39 8.82 -9.40
CA GLN A 63 -2.04 10.14 -8.89
C GLN A 63 -0.56 10.28 -8.51
N ARG A 64 0.32 9.37 -8.91
CA ARG A 64 1.75 9.42 -8.54
C ARG A 64 2.45 10.76 -8.79
N ARG A 65 1.98 11.52 -9.78
CA ARG A 65 2.52 12.84 -10.14
C ARG A 65 1.87 14.01 -9.40
N THR A 66 0.67 13.84 -8.87
CA THR A 66 -0.16 14.95 -8.37
C THR A 66 -0.69 14.74 -6.95
N ALA A 67 -0.52 13.54 -6.37
CA ALA A 67 -1.06 13.14 -5.07
C ALA A 67 -0.65 14.08 -3.94
N TYR A 68 0.53 14.68 -4.07
CA TYR A 68 1.14 15.63 -3.15
C TYR A 68 0.75 17.09 -3.45
N PHE A 69 -0.46 17.29 -3.97
CA PHE A 69 -0.98 18.59 -4.41
C PHE A 69 -0.02 19.31 -5.37
N ASN A 70 0.39 18.63 -6.44
CA ASN A 70 1.37 19.14 -7.41
C ASN A 70 2.68 19.61 -6.75
N HIS A 71 3.23 18.81 -5.84
CA HIS A 71 4.45 19.09 -5.09
C HIS A 71 4.38 20.27 -4.11
N THR A 72 3.18 20.68 -3.71
CA THR A 72 3.00 21.71 -2.66
C THR A 72 3.40 21.18 -1.28
N TYR A 73 3.22 19.87 -1.06
CA TYR A 73 3.51 19.23 0.23
C TYR A 73 4.33 17.97 0.06
N ASP A 74 5.37 17.80 0.87
CA ASP A 74 6.15 16.55 0.88
C ASP A 74 5.47 15.44 1.68
N VAL A 75 4.60 15.81 2.62
CA VAL A 75 3.83 14.87 3.42
C VAL A 75 2.36 15.25 3.30
N ILE A 76 1.51 14.25 3.17
CA ILE A 76 0.06 14.41 3.17
C ILE A 76 -0.56 13.37 4.09
N ALA A 77 -1.72 13.69 4.66
CA ALA A 77 -2.49 12.77 5.47
C ALA A 77 -3.79 12.39 4.77
N MET A 78 -3.95 11.11 4.42
CA MET A 78 -5.23 10.59 3.98
C MET A 78 -6.05 10.18 5.20
N VAL A 79 -7.20 10.82 5.40
CA VAL A 79 -8.07 10.53 6.55
C VAL A 79 -9.46 10.16 6.04
N PRO A 80 -9.87 8.88 6.15
CA PRO A 80 -11.18 8.45 5.68
C PRO A 80 -12.30 8.97 6.59
N LYS A 81 -13.49 9.19 6.03
CA LYS A 81 -14.65 9.70 6.75
C LYS A 81 -15.49 8.62 7.42
N LEU A 82 -15.58 7.42 6.83
CA LEU A 82 -16.47 6.35 7.31
C LEU A 82 -15.72 5.13 7.83
N THR A 83 -14.82 4.56 7.03
CA THR A 83 -14.19 3.27 7.39
C THR A 83 -12.71 3.20 7.01
N GLY A 84 -11.92 2.64 7.91
CA GLY A 84 -10.49 2.39 7.74
C GLY A 84 -9.60 3.34 8.54
N VAL A 85 -8.29 3.05 8.52
CA VAL A 85 -7.28 3.82 9.24
C VAL A 85 -6.73 4.93 8.34
N GLY A 86 -6.49 6.11 8.92
CA GLY A 86 -5.81 7.20 8.23
C GLY A 86 -4.30 6.95 8.09
N LEU A 87 -3.70 7.46 7.04
CA LEU A 87 -2.29 7.19 6.73
C LEU A 87 -1.57 8.48 6.33
N TYR A 88 -0.31 8.57 6.73
CA TYR A 88 0.61 9.55 6.18
C TYR A 88 1.27 8.97 4.93
N TYR A 89 1.34 9.80 3.89
CA TYR A 89 2.13 9.53 2.71
C TYR A 89 3.23 10.58 2.64
N THR A 90 4.46 10.15 2.37
CA THR A 90 5.63 11.03 2.26
C THR A 90 6.30 10.84 0.91
N ALA A 91 6.64 11.94 0.25
CA ALA A 91 7.53 12.01 -0.90
C ALA A 91 8.95 12.45 -0.50
N SER A 92 9.14 12.94 0.74
CA SER A 92 10.45 13.35 1.23
C SER A 92 11.36 12.14 1.45
N LEU A 93 12.52 12.16 0.77
CA LEU A 93 13.57 11.17 0.94
C LEU A 93 14.16 11.20 2.35
N ASP A 94 14.22 12.35 3.00
CA ASP A 94 14.80 12.49 4.32
C ASP A 94 13.91 11.85 5.38
N VAL A 95 12.59 12.09 5.31
CA VAL A 95 11.60 11.42 6.17
C VAL A 95 11.64 9.91 5.93
N MET A 96 11.71 9.48 4.67
CA MET A 96 11.79 8.06 4.33
C MET A 96 13.05 7.40 4.90
N LYS A 97 14.22 8.03 4.77
CA LYS A 97 15.48 7.53 5.37
C LYS A 97 15.38 7.45 6.88
N GLN A 98 14.79 8.46 7.52
CA GLN A 98 14.57 8.44 8.96
C GLN A 98 13.69 7.27 9.36
N LEU A 99 12.56 7.03 8.69
CA LEU A 99 11.66 5.91 9.00
C LEU A 99 12.33 4.55 8.77
N LEU A 100 13.04 4.38 7.66
CA LEU A 100 13.67 3.09 7.30
C LEU A 100 14.89 2.78 8.17
N VAL A 101 15.75 3.76 8.44
CA VAL A 101 16.95 3.56 9.26
C VAL A 101 16.59 3.46 10.74
N ALA A 102 15.57 4.21 11.16
CA ALA A 102 15.15 4.22 12.55
C ALA A 102 14.20 3.08 12.89
N GLU A 103 13.82 2.17 11.98
CA GLU A 103 12.98 1.02 12.33
C GLU A 103 13.52 0.28 13.57
N VAL A 104 14.84 0.04 13.59
CA VAL A 104 15.54 -0.60 14.72
C VAL A 104 15.69 0.33 15.94
N ARG A 105 15.89 1.64 15.72
CA ARG A 105 16.14 2.60 16.83
C ARG A 105 14.85 3.04 17.53
N MET A 106 13.84 3.40 16.73
CA MET A 106 12.53 3.86 17.16
C MET A 106 11.53 2.71 17.39
N HIS A 107 11.97 1.44 17.27
CA HIS A 107 11.14 0.26 17.47
C HIS A 107 9.82 0.33 16.68
N ILE A 108 9.91 0.81 15.44
CA ILE A 108 8.74 0.94 14.57
C ILE A 108 8.32 -0.47 14.17
N ILE A 109 7.12 -0.86 14.59
CA ILE A 109 6.55 -2.17 14.27
C ILE A 109 5.72 -2.02 13.00
N LYS A 110 5.93 -2.92 12.03
CA LYS A 110 5.08 -3.00 10.84
C LYS A 110 3.65 -3.31 11.28
N PRO A 111 2.66 -2.47 10.91
CA PRO A 111 1.30 -2.63 11.40
C PRO A 111 0.71 -3.97 10.94
N PRO A 112 0.08 -4.74 11.85
CA PRO A 112 -0.43 -6.07 11.55
C PRO A 112 -1.51 -6.06 10.47
N ASP A 113 -2.30 -4.99 10.38
CA ASP A 113 -3.34 -4.81 9.36
C ASP A 113 -2.78 -4.86 7.93
N PHE A 114 -1.50 -4.49 7.75
CA PHE A 114 -0.82 -4.49 6.45
C PHE A 114 0.01 -5.74 6.20
N THR A 115 0.38 -6.48 7.24
CA THR A 115 1.18 -7.69 7.13
C THR A 115 0.33 -8.96 7.16
N ALA A 116 -0.92 -8.90 7.61
CA ALA A 116 -1.81 -10.05 7.76
C ALA A 116 -1.95 -10.89 6.48
N SER A 117 -2.10 -10.25 5.32
CA SER A 117 -2.18 -10.95 4.02
C SER A 117 -0.89 -11.68 3.64
N LEU A 118 0.26 -11.23 4.15
CA LEU A 118 1.58 -11.83 3.91
C LEU A 118 1.89 -12.99 4.84
N LEU A 119 1.08 -13.20 5.89
CA LEU A 119 1.28 -14.27 6.88
C LEU A 119 0.64 -15.61 6.47
N LEU A 120 0.12 -15.72 5.25
CA LEU A 120 -0.53 -16.95 4.76
C LEU A 120 0.36 -18.19 4.89
N TRP A 121 1.68 -18.02 4.71
CA TRP A 121 2.68 -19.08 4.85
C TRP A 121 3.58 -18.91 6.08
N GLY A 122 3.14 -18.12 7.05
CA GLY A 122 3.91 -17.77 8.25
C GLY A 122 4.79 -16.53 8.07
N ASP A 123 5.63 -16.28 9.07
CA ASP A 123 6.53 -15.13 9.09
C ASP A 123 7.57 -15.19 7.98
N ASN A 124 7.78 -14.05 7.31
CA ASN A 124 8.75 -13.87 6.25
C ASN A 124 9.52 -12.56 6.44
N ILE A 125 10.50 -12.29 5.57
CA ILE A 125 11.35 -11.08 5.69
C ILE A 125 10.57 -9.77 5.59
N VAL A 126 9.42 -9.78 4.92
CA VAL A 126 8.57 -8.59 4.75
C VAL A 126 7.70 -8.40 5.99
N SER A 127 7.08 -9.46 6.52
CA SER A 127 6.18 -9.40 7.68
C SER A 127 6.90 -9.34 9.03
N ALA A 128 8.09 -9.96 9.15
CA ALA A 128 8.81 -10.08 10.41
C ALA A 128 9.35 -8.73 10.90
N ASN A 129 9.44 -8.59 12.22
CA ASN A 129 9.98 -7.41 12.91
C ASN A 129 11.22 -7.79 13.74
N ASN A 130 12.07 -6.80 14.03
CA ASN A 130 13.18 -6.88 14.99
C ASN A 130 14.11 -8.11 14.80
N GLU A 131 14.25 -8.95 15.83
CA GLU A 131 15.15 -10.12 15.84
C GLU A 131 14.75 -11.19 14.82
N MET A 132 13.45 -11.40 14.62
CA MET A 132 12.97 -12.35 13.62
C MET A 132 13.35 -11.88 12.21
N TRP A 133 13.20 -10.59 11.94
CA TRP A 133 13.66 -9.99 10.68
C TRP A 133 15.16 -10.19 10.47
N LYS A 134 16.00 -9.94 11.50
CA LYS A 134 17.46 -10.16 11.42
C LYS A 134 17.79 -11.61 11.10
N ARG A 135 17.09 -12.57 11.72
CA ARG A 135 17.26 -14.00 11.48
C ARG A 135 16.93 -14.36 10.03
N HIS A 136 15.75 -13.99 9.54
CA HIS A 136 15.37 -14.24 8.14
C HIS A 136 16.36 -13.59 7.17
N ARG A 137 16.73 -12.33 7.40
CA ARG A 137 17.69 -11.61 6.58
C ARG A 137 19.06 -12.30 6.52
N ARG A 138 19.55 -12.83 7.64
CA ARG A 138 20.83 -13.56 7.70
C ARG A 138 20.86 -14.77 6.77
N HIS A 139 19.74 -15.47 6.61
CA HIS A 139 19.64 -16.64 5.72
C HIS A 139 19.39 -16.25 4.26
N VAL A 140 18.61 -15.20 4.01
CA VAL A 140 18.21 -14.78 2.67
C VAL A 140 19.32 -14.01 1.93
N VAL A 141 20.02 -13.10 2.61
CA VAL A 141 21.01 -12.21 1.97
C VAL A 141 22.14 -12.96 1.24
N PRO A 142 22.73 -14.04 1.78
CA PRO A 142 23.80 -14.77 1.09
C PRO A 142 23.40 -15.39 -0.26
N ALA A 143 22.12 -15.54 -0.57
CA ALA A 143 21.68 -16.01 -1.89
C ALA A 143 21.85 -14.94 -2.98
N PHE A 144 21.83 -13.65 -2.60
CA PHE A 144 21.90 -12.50 -3.48
C PHE A 144 23.35 -12.02 -3.66
N THR A 145 24.15 -12.80 -4.40
CA THR A 145 25.55 -12.48 -4.71
C THR A 145 25.73 -12.04 -6.17
N ALA A 146 26.82 -11.34 -6.47
CA ALA A 146 27.16 -10.96 -7.84
C ALA A 146 27.19 -12.15 -8.83
N LYS A 147 27.67 -13.32 -8.37
CA LYS A 147 27.68 -14.56 -9.16
C LYS A 147 26.26 -15.06 -9.44
N THR A 148 25.38 -15.03 -8.44
CA THR A 148 23.97 -15.39 -8.64
C THR A 148 23.32 -14.44 -9.64
N TYR A 149 23.56 -13.13 -9.52
CA TYR A 149 23.02 -12.14 -10.46
C TYR A 149 23.53 -12.34 -11.90
N SER A 150 24.82 -12.65 -12.10
CA SER A 150 25.33 -12.93 -13.45
C SER A 150 24.72 -14.18 -14.06
N LEU A 151 24.46 -15.21 -13.26
CA LEU A 151 23.79 -16.42 -13.71
C LEU A 151 22.33 -16.12 -14.10
N VAL A 152 21.57 -15.46 -13.22
CA VAL A 152 20.18 -15.07 -13.49
C VAL A 152 20.08 -14.21 -14.75
N TRP A 153 21.04 -13.30 -14.97
CA TRP A 153 21.10 -12.49 -16.17
C TRP A 153 21.27 -13.32 -17.45
N ALA A 154 22.23 -14.26 -17.47
CA ALA A 154 22.46 -15.13 -18.61
C ALA A 154 21.24 -16.01 -18.91
N GLU A 155 20.64 -16.61 -17.88
CA GLU A 155 19.43 -17.44 -18.03
C GLU A 155 18.21 -16.61 -18.48
N THR A 156 18.08 -15.37 -18.00
CA THR A 156 16.98 -14.47 -18.42
C THR A 156 17.11 -14.13 -19.90
N ILE A 157 18.33 -13.87 -20.40
CA ILE A 157 18.57 -13.64 -21.84
C ILE A 157 18.24 -14.90 -22.64
N ALA A 158 18.68 -16.06 -22.18
CA ALA A 158 18.39 -17.34 -22.83
C ALA A 158 16.88 -17.58 -22.94
N ALA A 159 16.17 -17.49 -21.80
CA ALA A 159 14.71 -17.65 -21.75
C ALA A 159 13.98 -16.62 -22.63
N TYR A 160 14.42 -15.36 -22.64
CA TYR A 160 13.85 -14.33 -23.51
C TYR A 160 14.02 -14.67 -25.00
N ASN A 161 15.20 -15.12 -25.40
CA ASN A 161 15.47 -15.52 -26.78
C ASN A 161 14.70 -16.78 -27.20
N GLU A 162 14.39 -17.67 -26.26
CA GLU A 162 13.50 -18.82 -26.50
C GLU A 162 12.03 -18.40 -26.63
N MET A 163 11.58 -17.43 -25.84
CA MET A 163 10.21 -16.93 -25.87
C MET A 163 9.88 -16.18 -27.17
N ILE A 164 10.82 -15.39 -27.71
CA ILE A 164 10.60 -14.60 -28.93
C ILE A 164 10.02 -15.43 -30.09
N PRO A 165 10.69 -16.52 -30.56
CA PRO A 165 10.17 -17.32 -31.66
C PRO A 165 8.96 -18.16 -31.24
N ALA A 166 8.92 -18.63 -29.99
CA ALA A 166 7.80 -19.43 -29.49
C ALA A 166 6.47 -18.65 -29.46
N LEU A 167 6.54 -17.33 -29.23
CA LEU A 167 5.38 -16.43 -29.17
C LEU A 167 5.20 -15.60 -30.45
N GLY A 168 6.09 -15.77 -31.45
CA GLY A 168 6.04 -15.03 -32.72
C GLY A 168 6.25 -13.52 -32.57
N TRP A 169 6.98 -13.10 -31.52
CA TRP A 169 7.27 -11.69 -31.23
C TRP A 169 8.22 -11.06 -32.25
N ASP A 170 9.01 -11.90 -32.92
CA ASP A 170 9.85 -11.52 -34.06
C ASP A 170 9.05 -11.15 -35.31
N GLN A 171 7.80 -11.63 -35.42
CA GLN A 171 6.98 -11.50 -36.63
C GLN A 171 5.92 -10.39 -36.52
N GLY A 172 5.77 -9.74 -35.35
CA GLY A 172 4.82 -8.64 -35.15
C GLY A 172 3.34 -9.05 -35.24
N THR A 173 3.02 -10.34 -35.14
CA THR A 173 1.67 -10.90 -35.35
C THR A 173 0.78 -10.94 -34.11
N GLU A 174 1.20 -10.34 -32.99
CA GLU A 174 0.64 -10.57 -31.64
C GLU A 174 -0.85 -10.26 -31.43
N PHE A 175 -1.55 -9.61 -32.36
CA PHE A 175 -2.97 -9.27 -32.16
C PHE A 175 -3.97 -10.07 -33.02
N GLN A 176 -3.55 -11.14 -33.70
CA GLN A 176 -4.50 -12.04 -34.37
C GLN A 176 -4.78 -13.28 -33.54
N LYS A 177 -5.92 -13.22 -32.82
CA LYS A 177 -6.69 -14.30 -32.16
C LYS A 177 -6.40 -14.52 -30.66
N SER A 178 -7.28 -13.92 -29.86
CA SER A 178 -8.14 -14.67 -28.92
C SER A 178 -9.56 -14.14 -29.00
#